data_AF-A0A8H7LT20-F1
#
_entry.id   AF-A0A8H7LT20-F1
#
_cell.length_a   1.000
_cell.length_b   1.000
_cell.length_c   1.000
_cell.angle_alpha   90.00
_cell.angle_beta   90.00
_cell.angle_gamma   90.00
#
_symmetry.space_group_name_H-M   'P 1'
#
loop_
_entity.id
_entity.type
_entity.pdbx_description
1 polymer ?
#
loop_
_entity_poly.entity_id
_entity_poly.type
_entity_poly.pdbx_seq_one_letter_code
_entity_poly.pdbx_strand_id
1 'polypeptide(L)'
;MWDYTSPSSYHPPFPSFIHMHDWAIVRDLWKTHRTKEDMLALFGEHRQTIKGLIVEWKRGIESHFAKLVQDKKGSRVQAPLIQPTILWFESTAGSLLNYTDAHKMLLQGDIFFYDTEKNYSPPIPMTYGEILGNNGLIASSLSLKPNSVLRMPDANLSRYRFYLEAHLVACDLMASIHITTASYLWLVGMGAKFQCKRCLDAKQVTWVELVRHYITSNELFKKNLKIVRSLGGCITYRNAHDTYLPTQQPMVGSCSIDPQMELDVHTGKRRKCQLCAQVPGLKDVVAPEWAIVRHLQDVHGIAEPAACLHYTPQHVYDSIADFGGYGLSPHDSTFL
;
A
#
# COMPACT_ATOMS: atom_id res chain seq x y z
N MET A 1 22.77 -2.48 1.08
CA MET A 1 22.51 -3.25 2.32
C MET A 1 21.45 -2.46 3.07
N TRP A 2 20.28 -3.04 3.34
CA TRP A 2 19.15 -2.32 3.93
C TRP A 2 19.34 -2.20 5.43
N ASP A 3 19.50 -0.99 5.96
CA ASP A 3 19.59 -0.79 7.41
C ASP A 3 18.23 -1.10 8.06
N TYR A 4 18.21 -2.18 8.82
CA TYR A 4 17.01 -2.72 9.45
C TYR A 4 16.66 -1.93 10.71
N THR A 5 15.56 -1.17 10.64
CA THR A 5 14.87 -0.65 11.84
C THR A 5 14.01 -1.78 12.38
N SER A 6 13.97 -1.94 13.71
CA SER A 6 13.44 -3.11 14.43
C SER A 6 12.18 -3.76 13.82
N PRO A 7 12.02 -5.10 13.93
CA PRO A 7 10.88 -5.79 13.34
C PRO A 7 9.58 -5.19 13.80
N SER A 8 8.68 -4.87 12.87
CA SER A 8 7.29 -4.61 13.24
C SER A 8 6.76 -5.87 13.93
N SER A 9 6.37 -5.76 15.20
CA SER A 9 5.91 -6.92 15.95
C SER A 9 4.57 -7.38 15.40
N TYR A 10 4.49 -8.64 14.99
CA TYR A 10 3.21 -9.23 14.62
C TYR A 10 2.30 -9.30 15.85
N HIS A 11 1.11 -8.73 15.74
CA HIS A 11 0.07 -8.92 16.74
C HIS A 11 -1.01 -9.87 16.18
N PRO A 12 -1.15 -11.08 16.73
CA PRO A 12 -2.18 -12.01 16.31
C PRO A 12 -3.58 -11.43 16.58
N PRO A 13 -4.59 -11.87 15.82
CA PRO A 13 -5.96 -11.47 16.09
C PRO A 13 -6.33 -11.87 17.52
N PHE A 14 -6.97 -10.96 18.24
CA PHE A 14 -7.45 -11.17 19.59
C PHE A 14 -8.89 -10.66 19.73
N PRO A 15 -9.79 -11.43 20.36
CA PRO A 15 -11.18 -11.03 20.47
C PRO A 15 -11.31 -9.82 21.38
N SER A 16 -12.09 -8.83 20.94
CA SER A 16 -12.47 -7.72 21.81
C SER A 16 -13.43 -8.20 22.91
N PHE A 17 -13.63 -7.37 23.93
CA PHE A 17 -14.58 -7.69 25.00
C PHE A 17 -15.99 -8.01 24.48
N ILE A 18 -16.46 -7.32 23.44
CA ILE A 18 -17.78 -7.55 22.82
C ILE A 18 -17.87 -8.98 22.28
N HIS A 19 -16.87 -9.43 21.52
CA HIS A 19 -16.83 -10.80 20.99
C HIS A 19 -16.75 -11.83 22.12
N MET A 20 -15.99 -11.54 23.18
CA MET A 20 -15.89 -12.45 24.33
C MET A 20 -17.19 -12.51 25.13
N HIS A 21 -17.95 -11.42 25.23
CA HIS A 21 -19.21 -11.37 25.97
C HIS A 21 -20.29 -12.30 25.40
N ASP A 22 -20.20 -12.61 24.10
CA ASP A 22 -21.08 -13.61 23.48
C ASP A 22 -20.83 -15.03 24.02
N TRP A 23 -19.65 -15.30 24.57
CA TRP A 23 -19.33 -16.58 25.19
C TRP A 23 -20.03 -16.71 26.55
N ALA A 24 -20.84 -17.75 26.71
CA ALA A 24 -21.61 -18.00 27.93
C ALA A 24 -20.74 -17.95 29.20
N ILE A 25 -19.54 -18.52 29.14
CA ILE A 25 -18.57 -18.54 30.26
C ILE A 25 -18.12 -17.13 30.66
N VAL A 26 -17.87 -16.24 29.70
CA VAL A 26 -17.47 -14.85 29.97
C VAL A 26 -18.65 -14.05 30.49
N ARG A 27 -19.85 -14.31 29.98
CA ARG A 27 -21.08 -13.71 30.48
C ARG A 27 -21.37 -14.13 31.93
N ASP A 28 -21.11 -15.38 32.27
CA ASP A 28 -21.29 -15.93 33.62
C ASP A 28 -20.30 -15.35 34.64
N LEU A 29 -19.08 -15.01 34.19
CA LEU A 29 -18.09 -14.29 34.98
C LEU A 29 -18.56 -12.87 35.34
N TRP A 30 -19.34 -12.23 34.46
CA TRP A 30 -19.78 -10.83 34.61
C TRP A 30 -21.12 -10.66 35.37
N LYS A 31 -21.67 -11.73 35.96
CA LYS A 31 -22.90 -11.64 36.76
C LYS A 31 -22.68 -10.77 38.00
N THR A 32 -23.56 -9.78 38.20
CA THR A 32 -23.44 -8.62 39.11
C THR A 32 -23.37 -8.90 40.62
N HIS A 33 -23.37 -10.16 41.04
CA HIS A 33 -23.42 -10.54 42.46
C HIS A 33 -22.16 -11.24 42.97
N ARG A 34 -21.07 -11.26 42.19
CA ARG A 34 -19.82 -11.93 42.57
C ARG A 34 -18.83 -10.97 43.22
N THR A 35 -18.12 -11.43 44.25
CA THR A 35 -16.95 -10.70 44.77
C THR A 35 -15.79 -10.75 43.76
N LYS A 36 -14.77 -9.91 43.97
CA LYS A 36 -13.56 -9.92 43.14
C LYS A 36 -12.86 -11.28 43.20
N GLU A 37 -12.80 -11.85 44.39
CA GLU A 37 -12.17 -13.12 44.69
C GLU A 37 -12.90 -14.27 43.98
N ASP A 38 -14.23 -14.28 44.00
CA ASP A 38 -15.04 -15.26 43.26
C ASP A 38 -14.84 -15.17 41.75
N MET A 39 -14.72 -13.96 41.20
CA MET A 39 -14.44 -13.76 39.77
C MET A 39 -13.06 -14.29 39.38
N LEU A 40 -12.04 -14.06 40.21
CA LEU A 40 -10.68 -14.56 39.95
C LEU A 40 -10.62 -16.08 40.03
N ALA A 41 -11.28 -16.69 41.02
CA ALA A 41 -11.36 -18.13 41.16
C ALA A 41 -12.05 -18.78 39.94
N LEU A 42 -13.21 -18.24 39.54
CA LEU A 42 -13.95 -18.74 38.39
C LEU A 42 -13.21 -18.53 37.07
N PHE A 43 -12.50 -17.40 36.91
CA PHE A 43 -11.64 -17.18 35.74
C PHE A 43 -10.50 -18.20 35.71
N GLY A 44 -9.91 -18.53 36.87
CA GLY A 44 -8.91 -19.59 37.01
C GLY A 44 -9.45 -20.96 36.58
N GLU A 45 -10.65 -21.31 37.04
CA GLU A 45 -11.36 -22.55 36.69
C GLU A 45 -11.61 -22.65 35.18
N HIS A 46 -12.10 -21.58 34.56
CA HIS A 46 -12.44 -21.57 33.13
C HIS A 46 -11.29 -21.18 32.20
N ARG A 47 -10.09 -20.93 32.73
CA ARG A 47 -8.96 -20.38 31.98
C ARG A 47 -8.64 -21.17 30.72
N GLN A 48 -8.63 -22.51 30.80
CA GLN A 48 -8.31 -23.35 29.65
C GLN A 48 -9.41 -23.33 28.60
N THR A 49 -10.67 -23.31 29.03
CA THR A 49 -11.82 -23.19 28.12
C THR A 49 -11.81 -21.85 27.39
N ILE A 50 -11.55 -20.74 28.10
CA ILE A 50 -11.41 -19.40 27.48
C ILE A 50 -10.26 -19.37 26.48
N LYS A 51 -9.10 -19.97 26.81
CA LYS A 51 -7.99 -20.11 25.87
C LYS A 51 -8.39 -20.90 24.62
N GLY A 52 -9.13 -21.99 24.79
CA GLY A 52 -9.65 -22.80 23.68
C GLY A 52 -10.55 -21.97 22.75
N LEU A 53 -11.48 -21.20 23.32
CA LEU A 53 -12.37 -20.30 22.57
C LEU A 53 -11.58 -19.23 21.79
N ILE A 54 -10.55 -18.64 22.40
CA ILE A 54 -9.67 -17.66 21.72
C ILE A 54 -8.96 -18.32 20.52
N VAL A 55 -8.44 -19.54 20.68
CA VAL A 55 -7.76 -20.27 19.60
C VAL A 55 -8.73 -20.60 18.47
N GLU A 56 -9.93 -21.06 18.79
CA GLU A 56 -10.97 -21.36 17.80
C GLU A 56 -11.42 -20.12 17.04
N TRP A 57 -11.69 -19.03 17.76
CA TRP A 57 -12.05 -17.74 17.17
C TRP A 57 -10.97 -17.21 16.23
N LYS A 58 -9.70 -17.22 16.67
CA LYS A 58 -8.55 -16.82 15.85
C LYS A 58 -8.47 -17.64 14.57
N ARG A 59 -8.59 -18.97 14.67
CA ARG A 59 -8.59 -19.89 13.53
C ARG A 59 -9.75 -19.61 12.58
N GLY A 60 -10.92 -19.23 13.10
CA GLY A 60 -12.07 -18.83 12.28
C GLY A 60 -11.76 -17.62 11.39
N ILE A 61 -11.14 -16.57 11.96
CA ILE A 61 -10.71 -15.38 11.21
C ILE A 61 -9.67 -15.74 10.15
N GLU A 62 -8.62 -16.46 10.55
CA GLU A 62 -7.55 -16.87 9.63
C GLU A 62 -8.10 -17.71 8.48
N SER A 63 -9.01 -18.66 8.78
CA SER A 63 -9.63 -19.51 7.77
C SER A 63 -10.50 -18.71 6.81
N HIS A 64 -11.24 -17.72 7.30
CA HIS A 64 -12.05 -16.82 6.46
C HIS A 64 -11.19 -16.07 5.44
N PHE A 65 -10.12 -15.40 5.88
CA PHE A 65 -9.24 -14.67 4.98
C PHE A 65 -8.44 -15.59 4.05
N ALA A 66 -7.99 -16.75 4.56
CA ALA A 66 -7.31 -17.73 3.73
C ALA A 66 -8.23 -18.25 2.61
N LYS A 67 -9.51 -18.48 2.91
CA LYS A 67 -10.51 -18.86 1.92
C LYS A 67 -10.71 -17.77 0.86
N LEU A 68 -10.79 -16.50 1.24
CA LEU A 68 -10.89 -15.38 0.27
C LEU A 68 -9.73 -15.39 -0.75
N VAL A 69 -8.53 -15.71 -0.29
CA VAL A 69 -7.34 -15.83 -1.14
C VAL A 69 -7.44 -17.06 -2.04
N GLN A 70 -7.84 -18.22 -1.51
CA GLN A 70 -7.93 -19.49 -2.24
C GLN A 70 -9.06 -19.49 -3.30
N ASP A 71 -10.25 -19.00 -2.96
CA ASP A 71 -11.42 -18.98 -3.84
C ASP A 71 -11.15 -18.19 -5.13
N LYS A 72 -10.35 -17.12 -5.05
CA LYS A 72 -9.98 -16.32 -6.22
C LYS A 72 -8.85 -16.93 -7.04
N LYS A 73 -7.94 -17.68 -6.42
CA LYS A 73 -6.88 -18.44 -7.13
C LYS A 73 -7.44 -19.59 -7.97
N GLY A 74 -8.49 -20.27 -7.50
CA GLY A 74 -9.12 -21.37 -8.24
C GLY A 74 -9.94 -20.93 -9.45
N SER A 75 -10.30 -19.65 -9.57
CA SER A 75 -11.27 -19.16 -10.55
C SER A 75 -10.64 -18.63 -11.84
N ARG A 76 -9.49 -17.97 -11.80
CA ARG A 76 -8.84 -17.39 -12.98
C ARG A 76 -7.33 -17.24 -12.74
N VAL A 77 -6.58 -17.63 -13.77
CA VAL A 77 -5.13 -17.45 -13.97
C VAL A 77 -4.26 -18.54 -13.36
N GLN A 78 -3.42 -19.16 -14.20
CA GLN A 78 -2.21 -19.89 -13.84
C GLN A 78 -1.18 -18.93 -13.22
N ALA A 79 -1.58 -18.16 -12.21
CA ALA A 79 -0.63 -17.45 -11.38
C ALA A 79 0.25 -18.51 -10.72
N PRO A 80 1.58 -18.29 -10.61
CA PRO A 80 2.45 -19.24 -9.95
C PRO A 80 1.81 -19.63 -8.62
N LEU A 81 1.55 -20.93 -8.45
CA LEU A 81 0.99 -21.48 -7.22
C LEU A 81 1.73 -20.83 -6.08
N ILE A 82 1.01 -20.07 -5.25
CA ILE A 82 1.54 -19.62 -3.97
C ILE A 82 1.80 -20.89 -3.18
N GLN A 83 3.02 -21.41 -3.33
CA GLN A 83 3.49 -22.44 -2.46
C GLN A 83 3.63 -21.79 -1.09
N PRO A 84 3.34 -22.51 0.01
CA PRO A 84 3.69 -22.08 1.35
C PRO A 84 5.21 -21.90 1.40
N THR A 85 5.70 -20.71 1.02
CA THR A 85 7.12 -20.47 0.99
C THR A 85 7.57 -20.11 2.39
N ILE A 86 8.74 -20.60 2.76
CA ILE A 86 9.42 -20.22 3.99
C ILE A 86 9.56 -18.70 3.97
N LEU A 87 8.78 -18.02 4.82
CA LEU A 87 8.84 -16.58 4.98
C LEU A 87 10.24 -16.23 5.44
N TRP A 88 10.94 -15.40 4.68
CA TRP A 88 12.24 -14.92 5.10
C TRP A 88 12.04 -13.92 6.25
N PHE A 89 12.37 -14.35 7.46
CA PHE A 89 12.49 -13.52 8.65
C PHE A 89 13.90 -13.69 9.17
N GLU A 90 14.70 -12.63 9.17
CA GLU A 90 16.02 -12.64 9.82
C GLU A 90 15.92 -12.72 11.36
N SER A 91 14.71 -12.60 11.93
CA SER A 91 14.47 -12.76 13.36
C SER A 91 14.13 -14.21 13.71
N THR A 92 15.13 -14.94 14.20
CA THR A 92 15.06 -16.18 14.98
C THR A 92 14.13 -17.28 14.45
N ALA A 93 14.74 -18.24 13.77
CA ALA A 93 14.17 -19.46 13.17
C ALA A 93 13.28 -20.35 14.09
N GLY A 94 13.00 -19.95 15.33
CA GLY A 94 12.14 -20.68 16.28
C GLY A 94 10.66 -20.24 16.32
N SER A 95 10.30 -19.03 15.83
CA SER A 95 8.93 -18.50 16.05
C SER A 95 7.93 -18.88 14.96
N LEU A 96 8.36 -19.05 13.70
CA LEU A 96 7.47 -19.30 12.57
C LEU A 96 7.00 -20.77 12.42
N LEU A 97 7.69 -21.72 13.05
CA LEU A 97 7.35 -23.16 12.98
C LEU A 97 5.97 -23.46 13.57
N ASN A 98 5.47 -22.59 14.45
CA ASN A 98 4.20 -22.78 15.14
C ASN A 98 3.00 -22.17 14.39
N TYR A 99 3.21 -21.51 13.25
CA TYR A 99 2.10 -20.96 12.47
C TYR A 99 1.49 -21.99 11.52
N THR A 100 0.17 -21.94 11.41
CA THR A 100 -0.58 -22.70 10.40
C THR A 100 -0.23 -22.21 9.00
N ASP A 101 -0.41 -23.06 7.98
CA ASP A 101 -0.13 -22.65 6.59
C ASP A 101 -1.05 -21.52 6.12
N ALA A 102 -2.30 -21.51 6.60
CA ALA A 102 -3.22 -20.39 6.40
C ALA A 102 -2.63 -19.08 6.94
N HIS A 103 -2.08 -19.11 8.15
CA HIS A 103 -1.45 -17.94 8.74
C HIS A 103 -0.21 -17.49 7.97
N LYS A 104 0.69 -18.42 7.61
CA LYS A 104 1.88 -18.10 6.81
C LYS A 104 1.49 -17.44 5.49
N MET A 105 0.47 -17.96 4.81
CA MET A 105 -0.06 -17.36 3.58
C MET A 105 -0.55 -15.92 3.81
N LEU A 106 -1.32 -15.68 4.88
CA LEU A 106 -1.81 -14.33 5.18
C LEU A 106 -0.71 -13.33 5.55
N LEU A 107 0.46 -13.81 5.97
CA LEU A 107 1.62 -12.99 6.28
C LEU A 107 2.49 -12.64 5.07
N GLN A 108 2.23 -13.21 3.90
CA GLN A 108 3.03 -12.94 2.70
C GLN A 108 2.90 -11.47 2.24
N GLY A 109 4.01 -10.93 1.74
CA GLY A 109 4.15 -9.54 1.34
C GLY A 109 3.34 -9.11 0.11
N ASP A 110 2.87 -10.09 -0.66
CA ASP A 110 2.07 -9.94 -1.86
C ASP A 110 0.58 -10.20 -1.63
N ILE A 111 0.14 -10.53 -0.41
CA ILE A 111 -1.27 -10.75 -0.11
C ILE A 111 -1.92 -9.46 0.36
N PHE A 112 -2.82 -8.95 -0.48
CA PHE A 112 -3.59 -7.74 -0.22
C PHE A 112 -5.09 -7.99 -0.28
N PHE A 113 -5.80 -7.16 0.48
CA PHE A 113 -7.25 -7.08 0.51
C PHE A 113 -7.69 -5.64 0.26
N TYR A 114 -8.98 -5.45 0.07
CA TYR A 114 -9.60 -4.13 0.08
C TYR A 114 -10.97 -4.20 0.75
N ASP A 115 -11.45 -3.04 1.21
CA ASP A 115 -12.74 -2.86 1.84
C ASP A 115 -13.80 -2.48 0.79
N THR A 116 -14.82 -3.32 0.59
CA THR A 116 -15.87 -3.05 -0.40
C THR A 116 -16.82 -1.93 0.00
N GLU A 117 -16.87 -1.55 1.27
CA GLU A 117 -17.71 -0.44 1.73
C GLU A 117 -17.07 0.93 1.44
N LYS A 118 -15.76 0.95 1.14
CA LYS A 118 -15.04 2.18 0.80
C LYS A 118 -15.00 2.39 -0.71
N ASN A 119 -15.64 3.47 -1.18
CA ASN A 119 -15.76 3.82 -2.60
C ASN A 119 -14.50 4.51 -3.17
N TYR A 120 -13.32 3.91 -2.99
CA TYR A 120 -12.09 4.40 -3.64
C TYR A 120 -11.89 3.79 -5.02
N SER A 121 -11.46 4.60 -5.99
CA SER A 121 -11.08 4.16 -7.33
C SER A 121 -9.68 4.70 -7.68
N PRO A 122 -8.64 3.85 -7.72
CA PRO A 122 -8.66 2.42 -7.42
C PRO A 122 -8.88 2.13 -5.92
N PRO A 123 -9.34 0.92 -5.54
CA PRO A 123 -9.40 0.49 -4.15
C PRO A 123 -8.04 0.60 -3.44
N ILE A 124 -8.05 0.89 -2.14
CA ILE A 124 -6.83 0.98 -1.33
C ILE A 124 -6.41 -0.44 -0.90
N PRO A 125 -5.18 -0.87 -1.22
CA PRO A 125 -4.67 -2.15 -0.75
C PRO A 125 -4.45 -2.14 0.76
N MET A 126 -4.79 -3.24 1.42
CA MET A 126 -4.65 -3.45 2.85
C MET A 126 -4.02 -4.81 3.12
N THR A 127 -3.03 -4.83 4.01
CA THR A 127 -2.45 -6.05 4.56
C THR A 127 -3.40 -6.69 5.57
N TYR A 128 -3.19 -7.98 5.88
CA TYR A 128 -3.95 -8.67 6.91
C TYR A 128 -3.85 -7.97 8.27
N GLY A 129 -2.64 -7.53 8.66
CA GLY A 129 -2.42 -6.80 9.91
C GLY A 129 -3.17 -5.47 10.00
N GLU A 130 -3.20 -4.69 8.92
CA GLU A 130 -3.97 -3.43 8.88
C GLU A 130 -5.47 -3.67 9.03
N ILE A 131 -6.00 -4.75 8.45
CA ILE A 131 -7.40 -5.13 8.66
C ILE A 131 -7.65 -5.45 10.13
N LEU A 132 -6.79 -6.25 10.77
CA LEU A 132 -6.95 -6.57 12.20
C LEU A 132 -6.93 -5.30 13.05
N GLY A 133 -5.97 -4.40 12.81
CA GLY A 133 -5.86 -3.13 13.53
C GLY A 133 -7.07 -2.23 13.34
N ASN A 134 -7.53 -2.04 12.09
CA ASN A 134 -8.66 -1.17 11.76
C ASN A 134 -10.00 -1.67 12.29
N ASN A 135 -10.12 -2.97 12.61
CA ASN A 135 -11.33 -3.55 13.20
C ASN A 135 -11.19 -3.78 14.72
N GLY A 136 -10.12 -3.28 15.35
CA GLY A 136 -9.92 -3.45 16.80
C GLY A 136 -9.70 -4.91 17.23
N LEU A 137 -9.23 -5.75 16.30
CA LEU A 137 -9.00 -7.18 16.50
C LEU A 137 -7.57 -7.48 16.93
N ILE A 138 -6.85 -6.47 17.44
CA ILE A 138 -5.50 -6.62 17.98
C ILE A 138 -5.58 -6.43 19.50
N ALA A 139 -4.86 -7.28 20.23
CA ALA A 139 -4.73 -7.15 21.68
C ALA A 139 -4.10 -5.79 22.01
N SER A 140 -4.89 -4.90 22.63
CA SER A 140 -4.46 -3.61 23.15
C SER A 140 -5.02 -3.48 24.56
N SER A 141 -4.27 -2.83 25.46
CA SER A 141 -4.77 -2.52 26.81
C SER A 141 -6.06 -1.67 26.76
N LEU A 142 -6.31 -0.99 25.64
CA LEU A 142 -7.53 -0.25 25.38
C LEU A 142 -8.71 -1.13 24.95
N SER A 143 -8.49 -2.27 24.28
CA SER A 143 -9.57 -3.14 23.77
C SER A 143 -10.25 -3.99 24.85
N LEU A 144 -9.76 -3.92 26.09
CA LEU A 144 -10.34 -4.57 27.27
C LEU A 144 -11.10 -3.61 28.20
N LYS A 145 -11.21 -2.31 27.86
CA LYS A 145 -11.93 -1.35 28.69
C LYS A 145 -13.45 -1.42 28.42
N PRO A 146 -14.30 -1.70 29.43
CA PRO A 146 -15.75 -1.82 29.23
C PRO A 146 -16.41 -0.50 28.79
N ASN A 147 -15.82 0.66 29.12
CA ASN A 147 -16.34 1.98 28.76
C ASN A 147 -15.78 2.53 27.44
N SER A 148 -14.90 1.81 26.73
CA SER A 148 -14.48 2.23 25.38
C SER A 148 -15.53 1.78 24.36
N VAL A 149 -16.73 2.34 24.47
CA VAL A 149 -17.84 2.24 23.49
C VAL A 149 -17.54 3.09 22.25
N LEU A 150 -16.27 3.45 22.01
CA LEU A 150 -15.85 4.15 20.81
C LEU A 150 -15.99 3.18 19.63
N ARG A 151 -17.19 3.16 19.05
CA ARG A 151 -17.58 2.51 17.78
C ARG A 151 -16.64 1.35 17.41
N MET A 152 -16.70 0.26 18.16
CA MET A 152 -16.13 -0.99 17.67
C MET A 152 -17.06 -1.39 16.52
N PRO A 153 -16.61 -1.32 15.25
CA PRO A 153 -17.44 -1.78 14.16
C PRO A 153 -17.80 -3.22 14.48
N ASP A 154 -19.05 -3.61 14.23
CA ASP A 154 -19.34 -5.01 13.98
C ASP A 154 -18.22 -5.50 13.06
N ALA A 155 -17.47 -6.52 13.48
CA ALA A 155 -16.35 -7.02 12.72
C ALA A 155 -16.91 -7.76 11.50
N ASN A 156 -17.54 -6.99 10.60
CA ASN A 156 -18.11 -7.47 9.37
C ASN A 156 -16.96 -7.77 8.42
N LEU A 157 -16.26 -8.86 8.71
CA LEU A 157 -15.13 -9.34 7.91
C LEU A 157 -15.61 -9.74 6.50
N SER A 158 -16.92 -9.85 6.29
CA SER A 158 -17.54 -10.11 4.99
C SER A 158 -17.49 -8.91 4.04
N ARG A 159 -17.08 -7.72 4.47
CA ARG A 159 -16.82 -6.58 3.56
C ARG A 159 -15.45 -6.64 2.88
N TYR A 160 -14.54 -7.46 3.38
CA TYR A 160 -13.20 -7.55 2.81
C TYR A 160 -13.17 -8.53 1.64
N ARG A 161 -12.41 -8.18 0.61
CA ARG A 161 -12.19 -9.03 -0.58
C ARG A 161 -10.71 -9.11 -0.87
N PHE A 162 -10.28 -10.25 -1.42
CA PHE A 162 -8.92 -10.40 -1.93
C PHE A 162 -8.69 -9.46 -3.12
N TYR A 163 -7.57 -8.74 -3.10
CA TYR A 163 -7.23 -7.76 -4.11
C TYR A 163 -6.25 -8.35 -5.13
N LEU A 164 -6.78 -9.04 -6.13
CA LEU A 164 -5.97 -9.74 -7.13
C LEU A 164 -4.98 -8.81 -7.88
N GLU A 165 -5.42 -7.62 -8.28
CA GLU A 165 -4.53 -6.68 -9.01
C GLU A 165 -3.37 -6.20 -8.13
N ALA A 166 -3.64 -5.87 -6.86
CA ALA A 166 -2.58 -5.51 -5.92
C ALA A 166 -1.62 -6.68 -5.65
N HIS A 167 -2.14 -7.90 -5.59
CA HIS A 167 -1.32 -9.10 -5.46
C HIS A 167 -0.35 -9.26 -6.63
N LEU A 168 -0.84 -9.20 -7.88
CA LEU A 168 0.00 -9.34 -9.07
C LEU A 168 1.07 -8.25 -9.14
N VAL A 169 0.69 -6.99 -8.88
CA VAL A 169 1.64 -5.87 -8.83
C VAL A 169 2.70 -6.11 -7.75
N ALA A 170 2.30 -6.57 -6.57
CA ALA A 170 3.23 -6.85 -5.48
C ALA A 170 4.20 -7.99 -5.81
N CYS A 171 3.72 -9.08 -6.44
CA CYS A 171 4.58 -10.17 -6.92
C CYS A 171 5.65 -9.66 -7.89
N ASP A 172 5.26 -8.83 -8.87
CA ASP A 172 6.18 -8.28 -9.86
C ASP A 172 7.23 -7.36 -9.21
N LEU A 173 6.78 -6.49 -8.29
CA LEU A 173 7.68 -5.61 -7.54
C LEU A 173 8.67 -6.40 -6.69
N MET A 174 8.20 -7.43 -5.98
CA MET A 174 9.02 -8.32 -5.16
C MET A 174 10.03 -9.11 -6.00
N ALA A 175 9.61 -9.60 -7.17
CA ALA A 175 10.48 -10.27 -8.13
C ALA A 175 11.59 -9.34 -8.65
N SER A 176 11.27 -8.06 -8.90
CA SER A 176 12.23 -7.06 -9.40
C SER A 176 13.39 -6.76 -8.46
N ILE A 177 13.22 -7.05 -7.16
CA ILE A 177 14.27 -6.89 -6.14
C ILE A 177 14.79 -8.23 -5.60
N HIS A 178 14.42 -9.34 -6.24
CA HIS A 178 14.78 -10.70 -5.84
C HIS A 178 14.34 -11.08 -4.41
N ILE A 179 13.23 -10.52 -3.92
CA ILE A 179 12.65 -10.83 -2.59
C ILE A 179 11.24 -11.38 -2.78
N THR A 180 11.10 -12.59 -3.31
CA THR A 180 9.79 -13.18 -3.68
C THR A 180 9.01 -13.78 -2.51
N THR A 181 9.61 -13.87 -1.32
CA THR A 181 9.05 -14.62 -0.17
C THR A 181 9.00 -13.81 1.12
N ALA A 182 9.20 -12.49 1.04
CA ALA A 182 9.14 -11.64 2.23
C ALA A 182 7.73 -11.60 2.82
N SER A 183 7.67 -11.50 4.14
CA SER A 183 6.44 -11.18 4.84
C SER A 183 6.11 -9.69 4.71
N TYR A 184 4.82 -9.34 4.69
CA TYR A 184 4.41 -7.94 4.76
C TYR A 184 4.92 -7.26 6.05
N LEU A 185 5.15 -8.01 7.14
CA LEU A 185 5.68 -7.45 8.39
C LEU A 185 7.11 -6.93 8.23
N TRP A 186 7.93 -7.66 7.47
CA TRP A 186 9.29 -7.21 7.15
C TRP A 186 9.23 -5.99 6.22
N LEU A 187 8.39 -6.05 5.17
CA LEU A 187 8.22 -4.96 4.21
C LEU A 187 7.67 -3.68 4.86
N VAL A 188 6.68 -3.79 5.74
CA VAL A 188 6.12 -2.68 6.52
C VAL A 188 7.13 -2.19 7.57
N GLY A 189 7.89 -3.10 8.19
CA GLY A 189 8.95 -2.75 9.16
C GLY A 189 10.09 -1.92 8.56
N MET A 190 10.30 -2.01 7.24
CA MET A 190 11.23 -1.10 6.54
C MET A 190 10.70 0.33 6.44
N GLY A 191 9.40 0.58 6.67
CA GLY A 191 8.81 1.91 6.63
C GLY A 191 8.88 2.54 5.23
N ALA A 192 9.00 3.87 5.19
CA ALA A 192 9.10 4.63 3.94
C ALA A 192 10.51 4.57 3.35
N LYS A 193 11.00 3.38 2.99
CA LYS A 193 12.32 3.16 2.38
C LYS A 193 12.25 2.75 0.91
N PHE A 194 11.06 2.58 0.36
CA PHE A 194 10.88 2.19 -1.03
C PHE A 194 10.73 3.40 -1.92
N GLN A 195 11.20 3.27 -3.16
CA GLN A 195 11.06 4.29 -4.18
C GLN A 195 10.71 3.64 -5.53
N CYS A 196 9.72 4.21 -6.24
CA CYS A 196 9.44 3.82 -7.62
C CYS A 196 10.53 4.37 -8.54
N LYS A 197 11.40 3.52 -9.08
CA LYS A 197 12.49 4.00 -9.94
C LYS A 197 12.03 4.39 -11.37
N ARG A 198 10.78 4.07 -11.73
CA ARG A 198 10.15 4.46 -13.01
C ARG A 198 9.56 5.87 -13.02
N CYS A 199 9.34 6.47 -11.86
CA CYS A 199 8.84 7.84 -11.77
C CYS A 199 9.95 8.89 -11.90
N LEU A 200 9.58 10.06 -12.43
CA LEU A 200 10.48 11.22 -12.54
C LEU A 200 10.76 11.89 -11.19
N ASP A 201 9.76 11.95 -10.32
CA ASP A 201 9.86 12.54 -8.97
C ASP A 201 9.40 11.51 -7.94
N ALA A 202 10.21 10.47 -7.77
CA ALA A 202 9.85 9.34 -6.94
C ALA A 202 10.12 9.66 -5.47
N LYS A 203 9.07 9.95 -4.72
CA LYS A 203 9.16 10.08 -3.26
C LYS A 203 9.40 8.72 -2.60
N GLN A 204 9.98 8.76 -1.42
CA GLN A 204 10.02 7.62 -0.54
C GLN A 204 8.60 7.29 -0.06
N VAL A 205 8.26 6.01 -0.12
CA VAL A 205 6.93 5.49 0.19
C VAL A 205 7.05 4.19 0.96
N THR A 206 6.01 3.84 1.71
CA THR A 206 5.86 2.52 2.31
C THR A 206 5.59 1.46 1.25
N TRP A 207 5.73 0.17 1.62
CA TRP A 207 5.42 -0.93 0.73
C TRP A 207 3.98 -0.87 0.16
N VAL A 208 2.99 -0.62 1.02
CA VAL A 208 1.57 -0.54 0.64
C VAL A 208 1.34 0.63 -0.32
N GLU A 209 1.96 1.78 -0.06
CA GLU A 209 1.89 2.95 -0.93
C GLU A 209 2.56 2.71 -2.28
N LEU A 210 3.68 1.97 -2.33
CA LEU A 210 4.34 1.61 -3.58
C LEU A 210 3.45 0.71 -4.45
N VAL A 211 2.84 -0.33 -3.86
CA VAL A 211 1.89 -1.20 -4.57
C VAL A 211 0.72 -0.36 -5.10
N ARG A 212 0.14 0.50 -4.26
CA ARG A 212 -0.94 1.41 -4.67
C ARG A 212 -0.51 2.36 -5.79
N HIS A 213 0.72 2.87 -5.73
CA HIS A 213 1.29 3.75 -6.75
C HIS A 213 1.30 3.09 -8.13
N TYR A 214 1.76 1.84 -8.23
CA TYR A 214 1.78 1.10 -9.50
C TYR A 214 0.37 0.82 -10.03
N ILE A 215 -0.58 0.42 -9.17
CA ILE A 215 -1.99 0.23 -9.58
C ILE A 215 -2.57 1.53 -10.14
N THR A 216 -2.42 2.63 -9.40
CA THR A 216 -2.94 3.95 -9.79
C THR A 216 -2.29 4.42 -11.10
N SER A 217 -0.99 4.23 -11.25
CA SER A 217 -0.25 4.58 -12.46
C SER A 217 -0.72 3.78 -13.68
N ASN A 218 -0.99 2.48 -13.50
CA ASN A 218 -1.51 1.61 -14.56
C ASN A 218 -2.95 1.99 -14.97
N GLU A 219 -3.80 2.38 -14.02
CA GLU A 219 -5.14 2.91 -14.34
C GLU A 219 -5.07 4.25 -15.07
N LEU A 220 -4.22 5.17 -14.61
CA LEU A 220 -3.99 6.46 -15.27
C LEU A 220 -3.47 6.26 -16.69
N PHE A 221 -2.53 5.34 -16.89
CA PHE A 221 -2.07 4.96 -18.22
C PHE A 221 -3.23 4.48 -19.10
N LYS A 222 -4.07 3.55 -18.63
CA LYS A 222 -5.23 3.06 -19.39
C LYS A 222 -6.20 4.20 -19.77
N LYS A 223 -6.41 5.17 -18.88
CA LYS A 223 -7.24 6.36 -19.14
C LYS A 223 -6.59 7.26 -20.20
N ASN A 224 -5.31 7.60 -20.02
CA ASN A 224 -4.57 8.48 -20.92
C ASN A 224 -4.37 7.87 -22.31
N LEU A 225 -4.14 6.56 -22.40
CA LEU A 225 -3.99 5.85 -23.66
C LEU A 225 -5.25 5.95 -24.53
N LYS A 226 -6.45 5.99 -23.95
CA LYS A 226 -7.69 6.21 -24.70
C LYS A 226 -7.72 7.61 -25.32
N ILE A 227 -7.28 8.63 -24.59
CA ILE A 227 -7.19 10.02 -25.07
C ILE A 227 -6.18 10.08 -26.22
N VAL A 228 -4.97 9.56 -26.02
CA VAL A 228 -3.91 9.56 -27.05
C VAL A 228 -4.36 8.82 -28.32
N ARG A 229 -5.03 7.66 -28.18
CA ARG A 229 -5.55 6.90 -29.33
C ARG A 229 -6.62 7.66 -30.10
N SER A 230 -7.42 8.49 -29.43
CA SER A 230 -8.44 9.31 -30.09
C SER A 230 -7.86 10.41 -30.98
N LEU A 231 -6.58 10.76 -30.80
CA LEU A 231 -5.85 11.72 -31.62
C LEU A 231 -5.24 11.12 -32.90
N GLY A 232 -5.63 9.90 -33.28
CA GLY A 232 -5.21 9.30 -34.56
C GLY A 232 -3.80 8.71 -34.58
N GLY A 233 -3.19 8.44 -33.42
CA GLY A 233 -1.94 7.69 -33.33
C GLY A 233 -0.65 8.49 -33.59
N CYS A 234 -0.72 9.82 -33.61
CA CYS A 234 0.44 10.70 -33.84
C CYS A 234 1.51 10.63 -32.75
N ILE A 235 1.20 10.06 -31.58
CA ILE A 235 2.09 10.01 -30.41
C ILE A 235 2.15 8.58 -29.87
N THR A 236 3.35 8.03 -29.77
CA THR A 236 3.62 6.81 -29.01
C THR A 236 3.44 7.10 -27.53
N TYR A 237 2.66 6.28 -26.83
CA TYR A 237 2.44 6.41 -25.39
C TYR A 237 2.48 5.02 -24.73
N ARG A 238 3.61 4.72 -24.10
CA ARG A 238 3.93 3.46 -23.42
C ARG A 238 3.73 3.59 -21.92
N ASN A 239 3.45 2.46 -21.27
CA ASN A 239 3.29 2.43 -19.84
C ASN A 239 4.65 2.29 -19.15
N ALA A 240 5.20 3.38 -18.63
CA ALA A 240 6.47 3.35 -17.88
C ALA A 240 6.44 2.44 -16.63
N HIS A 241 5.25 2.09 -16.13
CA HIS A 241 5.03 1.21 -14.98
C HIS A 241 4.62 -0.22 -15.36
N ASP A 242 4.66 -0.56 -16.64
CA ASP A 242 4.44 -1.94 -17.08
C ASP A 242 5.59 -2.82 -16.60
N THR A 243 5.22 -3.81 -15.80
CA THR A 243 6.12 -4.73 -15.13
C THR A 243 6.79 -5.71 -16.09
N TYR A 244 6.21 -5.87 -17.29
CA TYR A 244 6.73 -6.74 -18.34
C TYR A 244 7.59 -6.03 -19.38
N LEU A 245 7.75 -4.70 -19.29
CA LEU A 245 8.63 -3.99 -20.21
C LEU A 245 10.09 -4.34 -19.91
N PRO A 246 10.85 -4.84 -20.89
CA PRO A 246 12.27 -5.09 -20.77
C PRO A 246 13.01 -3.75 -20.78
N THR A 247 12.96 -3.04 -19.67
CA THR A 247 13.78 -1.86 -19.46
C THR A 247 14.94 -2.24 -18.55
N GLN A 248 16.08 -1.60 -18.75
CA GLN A 248 17.25 -1.75 -17.88
C GLN A 248 17.04 -1.19 -16.46
N GLN A 249 15.91 -0.52 -16.19
CA GLN A 249 15.67 0.11 -14.89
C GLN A 249 14.98 -0.83 -13.89
N PRO A 250 15.49 -0.91 -12.64
CA PRO A 250 14.79 -1.60 -11.58
C PRO A 250 13.42 -0.93 -11.34
N MET A 251 12.44 -1.68 -10.87
CA MET A 251 11.11 -1.13 -10.57
C MET A 251 11.10 -0.46 -9.20
N VAL A 252 11.82 -1.06 -8.26
CA VAL A 252 11.94 -0.63 -6.86
C VAL A 252 13.41 -0.35 -6.59
N GLY A 253 13.70 0.77 -5.93
CA GLY A 253 15.05 1.08 -5.48
C GLY A 253 15.17 1.22 -3.98
N SER A 254 16.38 0.93 -3.49
CA SER A 254 16.85 1.28 -2.15
C SER A 254 17.26 2.74 -2.09
N CYS A 255 17.14 3.33 -0.90
CA CYS A 255 17.65 4.66 -0.59
C CYS A 255 19.18 4.66 -0.63
N SER A 256 19.75 4.77 -1.83
CA SER A 256 20.99 5.51 -2.03
C SER A 256 20.59 6.76 -2.79
N ILE A 257 20.64 7.91 -2.12
CA ILE A 257 20.55 9.20 -2.79
C ILE A 257 21.71 9.21 -3.78
N ASP A 258 21.39 9.26 -5.06
CA ASP A 258 22.39 9.51 -6.08
C ASP A 258 22.82 10.98 -5.90
N PRO A 259 24.07 11.27 -5.52
CA PRO A 259 24.54 12.65 -5.29
C PRO A 259 24.36 13.55 -6.52
N GLN A 260 24.31 12.95 -7.71
CA GLN A 260 24.11 13.65 -8.98
C GLN A 260 22.66 14.17 -9.12
N MET A 261 21.70 13.51 -8.48
CA MET A 261 20.29 13.89 -8.47
C MET A 261 20.02 15.10 -7.58
N GLU A 262 20.81 15.30 -6.50
CA GLU A 262 20.71 16.50 -5.66
C GLU A 262 21.26 17.75 -6.36
N LEU A 263 22.32 17.63 -7.15
CA LEU A 263 22.96 18.78 -7.79
C LEU A 263 22.05 19.46 -8.82
N ASP A 264 21.30 18.68 -9.62
CA ASP A 264 20.47 19.21 -10.70
C ASP A 264 19.12 19.79 -10.21
N VAL A 265 18.56 19.27 -9.11
CA VAL A 265 17.34 19.82 -8.49
C VAL A 265 17.56 21.28 -8.05
N HIS A 266 18.79 21.64 -7.67
CA HIS A 266 19.12 22.99 -7.19
C HIS A 266 19.38 23.99 -8.33
N THR A 267 19.51 23.56 -9.59
CA THR A 267 19.75 24.48 -10.72
C THR A 267 18.48 25.11 -11.29
N GLY A 268 17.28 24.66 -10.88
CA GLY A 268 15.99 25.24 -11.26
C GLY A 268 15.59 25.12 -12.74
N LYS A 269 16.42 24.52 -13.60
CA LYS A 269 16.16 24.40 -15.04
C LYS A 269 15.24 23.22 -15.35
N ARG A 270 13.93 23.45 -15.22
CA ARG A 270 12.92 22.46 -15.62
C ARG A 270 12.68 22.50 -17.13
N ARG A 271 12.48 21.32 -17.71
CA ARG A 271 12.09 21.11 -19.10
C ARG A 271 10.64 20.59 -19.14
N LYS A 272 9.90 20.97 -20.19
CA LYS A 272 8.54 20.51 -20.48
C LYS A 272 8.57 19.56 -21.69
N CYS A 273 7.91 18.41 -21.57
CA CYS A 273 7.73 17.47 -22.67
C CYS A 273 6.72 18.04 -23.68
N GLN A 274 7.15 18.22 -24.93
CA GLN A 274 6.30 18.78 -25.98
C GLN A 274 5.24 17.79 -26.47
N LEU A 275 5.53 16.49 -26.45
CA LEU A 275 4.58 15.46 -26.88
C LEU A 275 3.40 15.34 -25.92
N CYS A 276 3.66 15.31 -24.62
CA CYS A 276 2.57 15.30 -23.62
C CYS A 276 1.74 16.60 -23.67
N ALA A 277 2.38 17.74 -23.92
CA ALA A 277 1.71 19.05 -24.00
C ALA A 277 0.76 19.16 -25.20
N GLN A 278 0.97 18.37 -26.26
CA GLN A 278 0.12 18.34 -27.44
C GLN A 278 -1.16 17.50 -27.25
N VAL A 279 -1.30 16.76 -26.15
CA VAL A 279 -2.45 15.90 -25.89
C VAL A 279 -3.45 16.63 -25.00
N PRO A 280 -4.63 17.04 -25.52
CA PRO A 280 -5.62 17.74 -24.71
C PRO A 280 -6.08 16.92 -23.52
N GLY A 281 -6.13 17.55 -22.34
CA GLY A 281 -6.56 16.91 -21.09
C GLY A 281 -5.49 16.11 -20.36
N LEU A 282 -4.28 15.94 -20.93
CA LEU A 282 -3.13 15.46 -20.16
C LEU A 282 -2.47 16.63 -19.42
N LYS A 283 -2.02 16.34 -18.20
CA LYS A 283 -1.17 17.29 -17.46
C LYS A 283 0.19 17.38 -18.12
N ASP A 284 0.72 18.59 -18.17
CA ASP A 284 2.08 18.82 -18.64
C ASP A 284 3.09 18.01 -17.83
N VAL A 285 4.00 17.33 -18.54
CA VAL A 285 5.11 16.62 -17.92
C VAL A 285 6.31 17.54 -17.86
N VAL A 286 6.69 17.91 -16.64
CA VAL A 286 7.74 18.89 -16.35
C VAL A 286 8.72 18.32 -15.33
N ALA A 287 10.00 18.24 -15.68
CA ALA A 287 11.05 17.71 -14.81
C ALA A 287 12.42 18.31 -15.19
N PRO A 288 13.49 18.09 -14.39
CA PRO A 288 14.86 18.37 -14.83
C PRO A 288 15.18 17.69 -16.17
N GLU A 289 16.18 18.19 -16.88
CA GLU A 289 16.49 17.74 -18.25
C GLU A 289 16.74 16.23 -18.35
N TRP A 290 17.59 15.67 -17.48
CA TRP A 290 17.85 14.23 -17.44
C TRP A 290 16.56 13.39 -17.27
N ALA A 291 15.62 13.88 -16.46
CA ALA A 291 14.37 13.21 -16.17
C ALA A 291 13.40 13.29 -17.37
N ILE A 292 13.38 14.42 -18.09
CA ILE A 292 12.58 14.55 -19.31
C ILE A 292 13.14 13.73 -20.47
N VAL A 293 14.47 13.69 -20.64
CA VAL A 293 15.11 12.81 -21.64
C VAL A 293 14.70 11.36 -21.38
N ARG A 294 14.77 10.91 -20.11
CA ARG A 294 14.31 9.58 -19.73
C ARG A 294 12.82 9.35 -20.01
N HIS A 295 11.96 10.31 -19.65
CA HIS A 295 10.52 10.23 -19.92
C HIS A 295 10.23 10.00 -21.42
N LEU A 296 10.94 10.71 -22.30
CA LEU A 296 10.78 10.59 -23.74
C LEU A 296 11.23 9.21 -24.27
N GLN A 297 12.25 8.62 -23.66
CA GLN A 297 12.69 7.25 -23.96
C GLN A 297 11.65 6.21 -23.48
N ASP A 298 11.23 6.31 -22.22
CA ASP A 298 10.40 5.28 -21.59
C ASP A 298 8.93 5.33 -22.04
N VAL A 299 8.36 6.54 -22.14
CA VAL A 299 6.94 6.75 -22.47
C VAL A 299 6.74 6.91 -23.96
N HIS A 300 7.61 7.67 -24.63
CA HIS A 300 7.44 7.96 -26.06
C HIS A 300 8.32 7.09 -26.98
N GLY A 301 9.23 6.28 -26.43
CA GLY A 301 10.06 5.37 -27.23
C GLY A 301 11.11 6.06 -28.09
N ILE A 302 11.46 7.31 -27.78
CA ILE A 302 12.41 8.11 -28.57
C ILE A 302 13.82 7.80 -28.09
N ALA A 303 14.62 7.12 -28.93
CA ALA A 303 15.98 6.72 -28.57
C ALA A 303 16.88 7.94 -28.27
N GLU A 304 16.81 8.98 -29.10
CA GLU A 304 17.60 10.20 -29.00
C GLU A 304 16.70 11.44 -28.87
N PRO A 305 16.28 11.78 -27.64
CA PRO A 305 15.54 13.01 -27.38
C PRO A 305 16.32 14.26 -27.79
N ALA A 306 15.65 15.25 -28.39
CA ALA A 306 16.26 16.45 -28.94
C ALA A 306 15.61 17.68 -28.32
N ALA A 307 16.43 18.60 -27.83
CA ALA A 307 15.95 19.87 -27.31
C ALA A 307 15.23 20.69 -28.39
N CYS A 308 14.26 21.50 -27.98
CA CYS A 308 13.37 22.32 -28.82
C CYS A 308 12.40 21.53 -29.74
N LEU A 309 12.68 20.26 -30.02
CA LEU A 309 11.77 19.36 -30.75
C LEU A 309 10.91 18.53 -29.79
N HIS A 310 11.56 17.78 -28.90
CA HIS A 310 10.89 16.84 -27.99
C HIS A 310 10.64 17.43 -26.61
N TYR A 311 11.49 18.38 -26.18
CA TYR A 311 11.34 19.10 -24.92
C TYR A 311 11.89 20.52 -25.01
N THR A 312 11.31 21.43 -24.24
CA THR A 312 11.74 22.84 -24.19
C THR A 312 12.01 23.28 -22.75
N PRO A 313 12.83 24.32 -22.51
CA PRO A 313 12.81 24.99 -21.21
C PRO A 313 11.39 25.39 -20.82
N GLN A 314 11.04 25.19 -19.55
CA GLN A 314 9.85 25.79 -18.98
C GLN A 314 10.21 27.22 -18.55
N HIS A 315 9.61 28.22 -19.20
CA HIS A 315 9.78 29.60 -18.76
C HIS A 315 8.97 29.83 -17.47
N VAL A 316 9.60 30.37 -16.43
CA VAL A 316 9.01 30.59 -15.10
C VAL A 316 7.76 31.49 -15.14
N TYR A 317 7.60 32.29 -16.20
CA TYR A 317 6.49 33.23 -16.37
C TYR A 317 5.13 32.58 -16.64
N ASP A 318 5.05 31.31 -17.07
CA ASP A 318 3.76 30.62 -17.27
C ASP A 318 3.12 30.14 -15.95
N SER A 319 3.85 30.18 -14.83
CA SER A 319 3.38 29.68 -13.52
C SER A 319 2.65 30.73 -12.67
N ILE A 320 2.67 32.01 -13.06
CA ILE A 320 2.06 33.09 -12.26
C ILE A 320 0.55 33.21 -12.53
N ALA A 321 0.05 32.68 -13.66
CA ALA A 321 -1.36 32.73 -14.01
C ALA A 321 -2.25 31.80 -13.15
N ASP A 322 -1.69 30.78 -12.50
CA ASP A 322 -2.45 29.81 -11.68
C ASP A 322 -2.47 30.11 -10.16
N PHE A 323 -1.79 31.17 -9.72
CA PHE A 323 -1.79 31.60 -8.30
C PHE A 323 -2.33 33.02 -8.07
N GLY A 324 -2.89 33.68 -9.09
CA GLY A 324 -3.46 35.04 -9.02
C GLY A 324 -4.93 35.08 -8.64
N GLY A 325 -5.32 34.37 -7.57
CA GLY A 325 -6.70 34.29 -7.08
C GLY A 325 -6.91 34.91 -5.70
N TYR A 326 -6.15 35.94 -5.33
CA TYR A 326 -6.49 36.80 -4.19
C TYR A 326 -6.39 38.25 -4.62
N GLY A 327 -7.55 38.82 -4.91
CA GLY A 327 -7.70 40.24 -5.17
C GLY A 327 -7.29 41.03 -3.94
N LEU A 328 -6.28 41.89 -4.09
CA LEU A 328 -6.18 43.09 -3.28
C LEU A 328 -6.99 44.16 -4.00
N SER A 329 -8.17 44.43 -3.44
CA SER A 329 -8.98 45.59 -3.77
C SER A 329 -8.19 46.87 -3.45
N PRO A 330 -8.29 47.93 -4.27
CA PRO A 330 -7.64 49.19 -3.97
C PRO A 330 -8.47 49.93 -2.92
N HIS A 331 -7.90 50.16 -1.73
CA HIS A 331 -8.41 51.17 -0.82
C HIS A 331 -7.40 52.31 -0.70
N ASP A 332 -7.82 53.41 -1.33
CA ASP A 332 -7.87 54.76 -0.78
C ASP A 332 -6.68 55.30 0.00
N SER A 333 -6.04 56.26 -0.66
CA SER A 333 -5.39 57.39 -0.01
C SER A 333 -6.43 58.18 0.78
N THR A 334 -6.22 58.42 2.09
CA THR A 334 -6.55 59.69 2.76
C THR A 334 -6.14 59.73 4.24
N PHE A 335 -5.56 60.88 4.64
CA PHE A 335 -5.28 61.42 5.99
C PHE A 335 -4.28 60.63 6.86
N LEU A 336 -3.20 61.21 7.41
CA LEU A 336 -2.85 62.57 7.82
C LEU A 336 -1.33 62.79 7.67
#